data_AF-A0A523ARN5-F1
#
_entry.id   AF-A0A523ARN5-F1
#
_cell.length_a   1.000
_cell.length_b   1.000
_cell.length_c   1.000
_cell.angle_alpha   90.00
_cell.angle_beta   90.00
_cell.angle_gamma   90.00
#
_symmetry.space_group_name_H-M   'P 1'
#
loop_
_entity.id
_entity.type
_entity.pdbx_description
1 polymer ?
#
loop_
_entity_poly.entity_id
_entity_poly.type
_entity_poly.pdbx_seq_one_letter_code
_entity_poly.pdbx_strand_id
1 'polypeptide(L)'
;MYALLQLPIGFFVGLSGSLLPGPMLVYVVAKSSVEGAGVGPRVVVGHLLTEALFLSLFLAGLRVFLKPPVHTSLGLLGGSLLLLLGGMSAKRAAGKLGAEGVPLV
;
A
#
# COMPACT_ATOMS: atom_id res chain seq x y z
N MET A 1 5.93 -23.97 -22.66
CA MET A 1 5.15 -23.06 -23.53
C MET A 1 4.11 -22.24 -22.76
N TYR A 2 3.36 -22.84 -21.82
CA TYR A 2 2.30 -22.14 -21.07
C TYR A 2 2.78 -21.01 -20.13
N ALA A 3 4.00 -21.10 -19.58
CA ALA A 3 4.54 -20.08 -18.68
C ALA A 3 4.72 -18.69 -19.33
N LEU A 4 5.06 -18.65 -20.64
CA LEU A 4 5.20 -17.39 -21.37
C LEU A 4 3.84 -16.68 -21.55
N LEU A 5 2.76 -17.45 -21.66
CA LEU A 5 1.39 -16.92 -21.73
C LEU A 5 0.92 -16.32 -20.40
N GLN A 6 1.60 -16.59 -19.28
CA GLN A 6 1.26 -16.03 -17.96
C GLN A 6 1.94 -14.69 -17.67
N LEU A 7 2.96 -14.29 -18.44
CA LEU A 7 3.62 -12.99 -18.26
C LEU A 7 2.66 -11.79 -18.34
N PRO A 8 1.71 -11.71 -19.31
CA PRO A 8 0.75 -10.62 -19.37
C PRO A 8 -0.16 -10.60 -18.14
N ILE A 9 -0.63 -11.77 -17.70
CA ILE A 9 -1.51 -11.89 -16.54
C ILE A 9 -0.78 -11.42 -15.28
N GLY A 10 0.45 -11.89 -15.05
CA GLY A 10 1.27 -11.45 -13.93
C GLY A 10 1.56 -9.94 -13.96
N PHE A 11 1.83 -9.39 -15.15
CA PHE A 11 2.02 -7.95 -15.33
C PHE A 11 0.77 -7.16 -14.95
N PHE A 12 -0.42 -7.53 -15.45
CA PHE A 12 -1.66 -6.82 -15.13
C PHE A 12 -2.06 -6.95 -13.67
N VAL A 13 -1.85 -8.12 -13.05
CA VAL A 13 -2.09 -8.32 -11.62
C VAL A 13 -1.19 -7.41 -10.77
N GLY A 14 0.12 -7.38 -11.07
CA GLY A 14 1.06 -6.50 -10.38
C GLY A 14 0.79 -5.01 -10.64
N LEU A 15 0.49 -4.64 -11.88
CA LEU A 15 0.14 -3.28 -12.26
C LEU A 15 -1.11 -2.79 -11.53
N SER A 16 -2.16 -3.62 -11.49
CA SER A 16 -3.40 -3.33 -10.77
C SER A 16 -3.12 -3.07 -9.29
N GLY A 17 -2.32 -3.92 -8.65
CA GLY A 17 -1.92 -3.73 -7.25
C GLY A 17 -1.23 -2.39 -6.98
N SER A 18 -0.36 -1.93 -7.90
CA SER A 18 0.35 -0.65 -7.75
C SER A 18 -0.52 0.58 -8.06
N LEU A 19 -1.50 0.44 -8.95
CA LEU A 19 -2.38 1.53 -9.39
C LEU A 19 -3.57 1.76 -8.46
N LEU A 20 -3.89 0.81 -7.56
CA LEU A 20 -4.89 1.04 -6.53
C LEU A 20 -4.49 2.29 -5.73
N PRO A 21 -5.40 3.27 -5.55
CA PRO A 21 -5.10 4.54 -4.88
C PRO A 21 -4.84 4.29 -3.39
N GLY A 22 -3.61 3.89 -3.10
CA GLY A 22 -3.10 3.57 -1.78
C GLY A 22 -1.96 4.49 -1.37
N PRO A 23 -1.50 4.38 -0.13
CA PRO A 23 -0.47 5.27 0.43
C PRO A 23 0.85 5.24 -0.37
N MET A 24 1.21 4.10 -0.96
CA MET A 24 2.42 3.98 -1.79
C MET A 24 2.31 4.76 -3.10
N LEU A 25 1.19 4.65 -3.82
CA LEU A 25 0.97 5.39 -5.06
C LEU A 25 0.94 6.90 -4.77
N VAL A 26 0.21 7.31 -3.73
CA VAL A 26 0.14 8.72 -3.29
C VAL A 26 1.52 9.27 -2.97
N TYR A 27 2.35 8.49 -2.26
CA TYR A 27 3.72 8.88 -1.94
C TYR A 27 4.59 9.00 -3.19
N VAL A 28 4.56 8.02 -4.09
CA VAL A 28 5.35 8.03 -5.33
C VAL A 28 4.95 9.21 -6.21
N VAL A 29 3.66 9.48 -6.39
CA VAL A 29 3.18 10.64 -7.16
C VAL A 29 3.64 11.95 -6.51
N ALA A 30 3.48 12.10 -5.19
CA ALA A 30 3.88 13.32 -4.49
C ALA A 30 5.40 13.58 -4.54
N LYS A 31 6.21 12.53 -4.42
CA LYS A 31 7.68 12.65 -4.34
C LYS A 31 8.39 12.60 -5.69
N SER A 32 7.84 11.91 -6.68
CA SER A 32 8.44 11.85 -8.03
C SER A 32 8.52 13.23 -8.70
N SER A 33 7.60 14.14 -8.38
CA SER A 33 7.65 15.53 -8.86
C SER A 33 8.82 16.35 -8.31
N VAL A 34 9.40 15.94 -7.17
CA VAL A 34 10.46 16.69 -6.47
C VAL A 34 11.82 15.98 -6.56
N GLU A 35 11.82 14.66 -6.44
CA GLU A 35 13.04 13.83 -6.35
C GLU A 35 13.31 13.02 -7.64
N GLY A 36 12.46 13.18 -8.66
CA GLY A 36 12.61 12.59 -9.99
C GLY A 36 12.11 11.15 -10.12
N ALA A 37 12.32 10.57 -11.31
CA ALA A 37 11.79 9.25 -11.68
C ALA A 37 12.33 8.07 -10.84
N GLY A 38 13.43 8.25 -10.11
CA GLY A 38 14.05 7.22 -9.26
C GLY A 38 13.25 6.87 -8.01
N VAL A 39 12.26 7.70 -7.63
CA VAL A 39 11.41 7.45 -6.44
C VAL A 39 10.62 6.16 -6.57
N GLY A 40 10.03 5.91 -7.74
CA GLY A 40 9.21 4.70 -7.99
C GLY A 40 9.99 3.41 -7.73
N PRO A 41 11.11 3.16 -8.44
CA PRO A 41 11.92 1.96 -8.25
C PRO A 41 12.39 1.77 -6.81
N ARG A 42 12.81 2.84 -6.11
CA ARG A 42 13.27 2.76 -4.71
C ARG A 42 12.17 2.31 -3.77
N VAL A 43 10.96 2.88 -3.93
CA VAL A 43 9.79 2.52 -3.12
C VAL A 43 9.38 1.06 -3.36
N VAL A 44 9.39 0.61 -4.63
CA VAL A 44 9.08 -0.77 -4.99
C VAL A 44 10.08 -1.75 -4.39
N VAL A 45 11.39 -1.45 -4.40
CA VAL A 45 12.41 -2.31 -3.78
C VAL A 45 12.15 -2.48 -2.28
N GLY A 46 11.84 -1.40 -1.56
CA GLY A 46 11.48 -1.49 -0.14
C GLY A 46 10.22 -2.31 0.12
N HIS A 47 9.21 -2.19 -0.75
CA HIS A 47 7.99 -3.00 -0.69
C HIS A 47 8.29 -4.48 -0.90
N LEU A 48 9.02 -4.81 -1.97
CA LEU A 48 9.41 -6.17 -2.32
C LEU A 48 10.19 -6.84 -1.20
N LEU A 49 11.10 -6.12 -0.53
CA LEU A 49 11.86 -6.64 0.61
C LEU A 49 10.94 -7.02 1.77
N THR A 50 9.95 -6.17 2.06
CA THR A 50 8.98 -6.41 3.14
C THR A 50 8.10 -7.62 2.82
N GLU A 51 7.60 -7.70 1.58
CA GLU A 51 6.78 -8.83 1.13
C GLU A 51 7.58 -10.13 1.09
N ALA A 52 8.82 -10.11 0.58
CA ALA A 52 9.71 -11.26 0.57
C ALA A 52 10.03 -11.75 1.98
N LEU A 53 10.22 -10.85 2.95
CA LEU A 53 10.42 -11.20 4.35
C LEU A 53 9.21 -11.96 4.90
N PHE A 54 8.00 -11.39 4.80
CA PHE A 54 6.79 -12.03 5.32
C PHE A 54 6.47 -13.35 4.60
N LEU A 55 6.66 -13.40 3.29
CA LEU A 55 6.48 -14.61 2.50
C LEU A 55 7.46 -15.71 2.94
N SER A 56 8.73 -15.35 3.15
CA SER A 56 9.75 -16.28 3.65
C SER A 56 9.39 -16.81 5.04
N LEU A 57 8.95 -15.95 5.95
CA LEU A 57 8.45 -16.36 7.27
C LEU A 57 7.24 -17.30 7.14
N PHE A 58 6.33 -17.01 6.23
CA PHE A 58 5.15 -17.84 5.99
C PHE A 58 5.53 -19.24 5.52
N LEU A 59 6.48 -19.34 4.59
CA LEU A 59 7.04 -20.60 4.11
C LEU A 59 7.83 -21.35 5.19
N ALA A 60 8.51 -20.63 6.09
CA ALA A 60 9.24 -21.20 7.22
C ALA A 60 8.33 -21.76 8.35
N GLY A 61 7.01 -21.69 8.20
CA GLY A 61 6.06 -22.29 9.13
C GLY A 61 5.37 -21.32 10.08
N LEU A 62 5.39 -20.00 9.80
CA LEU A 62 4.64 -19.01 10.58
C LEU A 62 3.14 -19.37 10.69
N ARG A 63 2.60 -20.13 9.73
CA ARG A 63 1.23 -20.67 9.75
C ARG A 63 0.88 -21.44 11.03
N VAL A 64 1.84 -22.09 11.69
CA VAL A 64 1.62 -22.80 12.96
C VAL A 64 1.22 -21.84 14.09
N PHE A 65 1.67 -20.59 14.00
CA PHE A 65 1.39 -19.53 14.96
C PHE A 65 0.12 -18.72 14.62
N LEU A 66 -0.31 -18.70 13.35
CA LEU A 66 -1.55 -18.05 12.90
C LEU A 66 -2.79 -18.93 13.14
N LYS A 67 -3.04 -19.28 14.40
CA LYS A 67 -4.31 -19.91 14.79
C LYS A 67 -5.48 -18.92 14.55
N PRO A 68 -6.73 -19.41 14.35
CA PRO A 68 -7.89 -18.55 14.09
C PRO A 68 -8.04 -17.32 15.00
N PRO A 69 -7.86 -17.39 16.33
CA PRO A 69 -7.96 -16.20 17.18
C PRO A 69 -6.89 -15.15 16.88
N VAL A 70 -5.64 -15.58 16.65
CA VAL A 70 -4.51 -14.68 16.35
C VAL A 70 -4.71 -13.98 15.02
N HIS A 71 -5.15 -14.72 14.00
CA HIS A 71 -5.44 -14.16 12.68
C HIS A 71 -6.56 -13.10 12.76
N THR A 72 -7.65 -13.38 13.49
CA THR A 72 -8.74 -12.42 13.68
C THR A 72 -8.28 -11.18 14.44
N SER A 73 -7.46 -11.33 15.49
CA SER A 73 -6.89 -10.19 16.23
C SER A 73 -6.02 -9.31 15.34
N LEU A 74 -5.16 -9.89 14.50
CA LEU A 74 -4.33 -9.15 13.55
C LEU A 74 -5.20 -8.39 12.52
N GLY A 75 -6.25 -9.04 12.00
CA GLY A 75 -7.19 -8.42 11.07
C GLY A 75 -7.92 -7.22 11.69
N LEU A 76 -8.39 -7.36 12.94
CA LEU A 76 -9.06 -6.27 13.66
C LEU A 76 -8.10 -5.12 14.00
N LEU A 77 -6.87 -5.42 14.43
CA LEU A 77 -5.84 -4.41 14.70
C LEU A 77 -5.49 -3.63 13.42
N GLY A 78 -5.22 -4.34 12.33
CA GLY A 78 -4.92 -3.73 11.03
C GLY A 78 -6.08 -2.90 10.50
N GLY A 79 -7.30 -3.44 10.53
CA GLY A 79 -8.50 -2.72 10.10
C GLY A 79 -8.79 -1.47 10.93
N SER A 80 -8.65 -1.55 12.26
CA SER A 80 -8.79 -0.41 13.15
C SER A 80 -7.77 0.67 12.85
N LEU A 81 -6.50 0.30 12.64
CA LEU A 81 -5.44 1.24 12.27
C LEU A 81 -5.75 1.94 10.94
N LEU A 82 -6.26 1.21 9.94
CA LEU A 82 -6.68 1.80 8.66
C LEU A 82 -7.82 2.81 8.83
N LEU A 83 -8.83 2.51 9.67
CA LEU A 83 -9.91 3.44 9.98
C LEU A 83 -9.39 4.71 10.67
N LEU A 84 -8.45 4.57 11.60
CA LEU A 84 -7.81 5.71 12.27
C LEU A 84 -7.03 6.59 11.29
N LEU A 85 -6.20 5.99 10.44
CA LEU A 85 -5.42 6.70 9.42
C LEU A 85 -6.33 7.40 8.40
N GLY A 86 -7.40 6.72 7.96
CA GLY A 86 -8.41 7.28 7.07
C GLY A 86 -9.13 8.47 7.69
N GLY A 87 -9.59 8.33 8.94
CA GLY A 87 -10.26 9.40 9.69
C GLY A 87 -9.36 10.62 9.92
N MET A 88 -8.08 10.41 10.25
CA MET A 88 -7.12 11.51 10.38
C MET A 88 -6.88 12.23 9.05
N SER A 89 -6.76 11.48 7.95
CA SER A 89 -6.58 12.04 6.61
C SER A 89 -7.80 12.86 6.18
N ALA A 90 -9.01 12.35 6.41
CA ALA A 90 -10.25 13.04 6.13
C ALA A 90 -10.40 14.34 6.94
N LYS A 91 -10.10 14.30 8.25
CA LYS A 91 -10.11 15.50 9.11
C LYS A 91 -9.10 16.55 8.64
N ARG A 92 -7.90 16.14 8.25
CA ARG A 92 -6.87 17.06 7.71
C ARG A 92 -7.30 17.69 6.39
N ALA A 93 -7.92 16.93 5.50
CA ALA A 93 -8.46 17.45 4.25
C ALA A 93 -9.57 18.49 4.50
N ALA A 94 -10.52 18.18 5.40
CA ALA A 94 -11.60 19.09 5.77
C ALA A 94 -11.08 20.38 6.46
N GLY A 95 -10.06 20.27 7.32
CA GLY A 95 -9.47 21.43 7.99
C GLY A 95 -8.70 22.36 7.06
N LYS A 96 -8.07 21.84 6.00
CA LYS A 96 -7.41 22.68 4.97
C LYS A 96 -8.41 23.47 4.14
N LEU A 97 -9.54 22.87 3.77
CA LEU A 97 -10.63 23.53 3.04
C LEU A 97 -11.30 24.66 3.86
N GLY A 98 -11.30 24.56 5.19
CA GLY A 98 -11.80 25.63 6.06
C GLY A 98 -10.79 26.75 6.35
N ALA A 99 -9.50 26.50 6.16
CA ALA A 99 -8.41 27.47 6.39
C ALA A 99 -8.07 28.27 5.12
N GLU A 100 -8.19 27.64 3.94
CA GLU A 100 -8.15 28.33 2.67
C GLU A 100 -9.57 28.81 2.35
N GLY A 101 -9.93 30.02 2.79
CA GLY A 101 -11.10 30.72 2.27
C GLY A 101 -10.87 30.96 0.78
N VAL A 102 -11.27 30.00 -0.05
CA VAL A 102 -11.15 30.05 -1.51
C VAL A 102 -11.97 31.25 -1.98
N PRO A 103 -11.36 32.31 -2.55
CA PRO A 103 -12.14 33.27 -3.31
C PRO A 103 -12.66 32.53 -4.55
N LEU A 104 -13.97 32.35 -4.58
CA LEU A 104 -14.73 31.91 -5.74
C LEU A 104 -14.54 33.01 -6.79
N VAL A 105 -13.56 32.84 -7.68
CA VAL A 105 -13.55 33.52 -8.98
C VAL A 105 -14.62 32.88 -9.84
#